data_AF-A0A183G522-F1
#
_entry.id   AF-A0A183G522-F1
#
_cell.length_a   1.000
_cell.length_b   1.000
_cell.length_c   1.000
_cell.angle_alpha   90.00
_cell.angle_beta   90.00
_cell.angle_gamma   90.00
#
_symmetry.space_group_name_H-M   'P 1'
#
loop_
_entity.id
_entity.type
_entity.pdbx_description
1 polymer ?
#
loop_
_entity_poly.entity_id
_entity_poly.type
_entity_poly.pdbx_seq_one_letter_code
_entity_poly.pdbx_strand_id
1 'polypeptide(L)'
;MDQVINDRGSSLPDERKRNLLLDKLDRHAYKTYSDYVLPQEPRHIDLAATVDKLTKLFGPKQTLIRRRFEFLQSTCEPLTTSHVPYRAFSNKIKKKFEDASMKDVDDDSLKCLVFLSGLTDPSLSDVRLRLLNRLNCLKEDDASPP
;
A
#
# COMPACT_ATOMS: atom_id res chain seq x y z
N MET A 1 1.88 -8.03 -3.59
CA MET A 1 2.32 -8.93 -4.68
C MET A 1 2.45 -10.37 -4.18
N ASP A 2 2.71 -10.56 -2.89
CA ASP A 2 2.98 -11.87 -2.27
C ASP A 2 1.83 -12.88 -2.39
N GLN A 3 0.56 -12.47 -2.21
CA GLN A 3 -0.57 -13.41 -2.28
C GLN A 3 -0.86 -13.93 -3.70
N VAL A 4 -0.63 -13.12 -4.74
CA VAL A 4 -0.98 -13.49 -6.13
C VAL A 4 0.01 -14.52 -6.72
N ILE A 5 1.27 -14.44 -6.30
CA ILE A 5 2.32 -15.38 -6.74
C ILE A 5 2.14 -16.75 -6.05
N ASN A 6 1.67 -16.76 -4.81
CA ASN A 6 1.54 -17.97 -4.01
C ASN A 6 0.38 -18.88 -4.47
N ASP A 7 -0.74 -18.29 -4.93
CA ASP A 7 -1.95 -19.05 -5.27
C ASP A 7 -1.94 -19.66 -6.69
N ARG A 8 -1.20 -19.06 -7.64
CA ARG A 8 -1.15 -19.51 -9.04
C ARG A 8 0.14 -20.23 -9.45
N GLY A 9 1.17 -20.24 -8.59
CA GLY A 9 2.50 -20.71 -8.93
C GLY A 9 3.15 -21.60 -7.88
N SER A 10 2.41 -22.09 -6.89
CA SER A 10 2.95 -22.86 -5.75
C SER A 10 3.82 -24.07 -6.15
N SER A 11 3.57 -24.67 -7.32
CA SER A 11 4.33 -25.81 -7.86
C SER A 11 5.54 -25.44 -8.74
N LEU A 12 5.75 -24.16 -9.08
CA LEU A 12 6.84 -23.73 -9.94
C LEU A 12 8.14 -23.51 -9.13
N PRO A 13 9.31 -23.85 -9.70
CA PRO A 13 10.58 -23.45 -9.11
C PRO A 13 10.71 -21.92 -9.11
N ASP A 14 11.37 -21.37 -8.08
CA ASP A 14 11.43 -19.93 -7.85
C ASP A 14 12.07 -19.15 -9.01
N GLU A 15 13.01 -19.77 -9.71
CA GLU A 15 13.58 -19.23 -10.95
C GLU A 15 12.49 -18.96 -12.00
N ARG A 16 11.56 -19.91 -12.17
CA ARG A 16 10.48 -19.81 -13.15
C ARG A 16 9.42 -18.81 -12.71
N LYS A 17 9.14 -18.72 -11.41
CA LYS A 17 8.28 -17.65 -10.85
C LYS A 17 8.87 -16.27 -11.10
N ARG A 18 10.18 -16.11 -10.88
CA ARG A 18 10.89 -14.84 -11.11
C ARG A 18 10.84 -14.45 -12.59
N ASN A 19 11.19 -15.38 -13.49
CA ASN A 19 11.17 -15.09 -14.93
C ASN A 19 9.76 -14.69 -15.38
N LEU A 20 8.73 -15.41 -14.92
CA LEU A 20 7.34 -15.06 -15.21
C LEU A 20 6.96 -13.66 -14.68
N LEU A 21 7.41 -13.30 -13.49
CA LEU A 21 7.17 -11.98 -12.91
C LEU A 21 7.80 -10.87 -13.77
N LEU A 22 9.04 -11.07 -14.20
CA LEU A 22 9.76 -10.13 -15.07
C LEU A 22 9.11 -10.02 -16.45
N ASP A 23 8.65 -11.13 -17.03
CA ASP A 23 7.96 -11.18 -18.32
C ASP A 23 6.59 -10.47 -18.30
N LYS A 24 5.98 -10.31 -17.11
CA LYS A 24 4.71 -9.59 -16.94
C LYS A 24 4.88 -8.08 -16.81
N LEU A 25 6.10 -7.60 -16.60
CA LEU A 25 6.37 -6.17 -16.61
C LEU A 25 6.25 -5.63 -18.03
N ASP A 26 5.58 -4.50 -18.20
CA ASP A 26 5.65 -3.78 -19.46
C ASP A 26 7.07 -3.26 -19.72
N ARG A 27 7.34 -2.85 -20.96
CA ARG A 27 8.68 -2.42 -21.38
C ARG A 27 9.26 -1.29 -20.51
N HIS A 28 8.42 -0.37 -20.05
CA HIS A 28 8.85 0.76 -19.22
C HIS A 28 9.13 0.32 -17.78
N ALA A 29 8.25 -0.49 -17.20
CA ALA A 29 8.44 -1.07 -15.87
C ALA A 29 9.67 -1.98 -15.82
N TYR A 30 9.89 -2.83 -16.83
CA TYR A 30 11.07 -3.67 -16.92
C TYR A 30 12.35 -2.85 -17.01
N LYS A 31 12.38 -1.81 -17.86
CA LYS A 31 13.55 -0.93 -17.98
C LYS A 31 13.87 -0.23 -16.66
N THR A 32 12.85 0.30 -15.99
CA THR A 32 13.02 0.95 -14.68
C THR A 32 13.60 -0.02 -13.65
N TYR A 33 13.11 -1.26 -13.62
CA TYR A 33 13.65 -2.30 -12.77
C TYR A 33 15.08 -2.69 -13.15
N SER A 34 15.37 -2.92 -14.43
CA SER A 34 16.70 -3.32 -14.91
C SER A 34 17.75 -2.27 -14.58
N ASP A 35 17.42 -0.99 -14.77
CA ASP A 35 18.32 0.13 -14.46
C ASP A 35 18.55 0.23 -12.94
N TYR A 36 17.52 0.00 -12.13
CA TYR A 36 17.61 0.04 -10.66
C TYR A 36 18.50 -1.06 -10.07
N VAL A 37 18.56 -2.24 -10.71
CA VAL A 37 19.31 -3.39 -10.18
C VAL A 37 20.75 -3.48 -10.65
N LEU A 38 21.20 -2.55 -11.50
CA LEU A 38 22.59 -2.47 -11.93
C LEU A 38 23.55 -2.40 -10.74
N PRO A 39 24.74 -3.03 -10.83
CA PRO A 39 25.29 -3.74 -11.99
C PRO A 39 24.80 -5.19 -12.14
N GLN A 40 23.90 -5.68 -11.27
CA GLN A 40 23.39 -7.05 -11.36
C GLN A 40 22.39 -7.19 -12.50
N GLU A 41 22.36 -8.37 -13.14
CA GLU A 41 21.32 -8.67 -14.11
C GLU A 41 20.02 -9.14 -13.42
N PRO A 42 18.84 -8.68 -13.86
CA PRO A 42 17.53 -9.11 -13.34
C PRO A 42 17.37 -10.61 -13.11
N ARG A 43 17.94 -11.44 -14.00
CA ARG A 43 17.87 -12.91 -13.96
C ARG A 43 18.77 -13.57 -12.92
N HIS A 44 19.70 -12.85 -12.31
CA HIS A 44 20.59 -13.38 -11.27
C HIS A 44 20.12 -13.04 -9.85
N ILE A 45 19.07 -12.23 -9.73
CA ILE A 45 18.45 -11.91 -8.45
C ILE A 45 17.50 -13.05 -8.10
N ASP A 46 17.47 -13.47 -6.84
CA ASP A 46 16.51 -14.47 -6.38
C ASP A 46 15.08 -13.92 -6.40
N LEU A 47 14.10 -14.80 -6.27
CA LEU A 47 12.69 -14.43 -6.33
C LEU A 47 12.30 -13.44 -5.21
N ALA A 48 12.75 -13.68 -3.98
CA ALA A 48 12.36 -12.87 -2.83
C ALA A 48 12.90 -11.44 -2.97
N ALA A 49 14.18 -11.29 -3.30
CA ALA A 49 14.79 -10.00 -3.57
C ALA A 49 14.20 -9.31 -4.80
N THR A 50 13.75 -10.08 -5.82
CA THR A 50 13.05 -9.52 -6.97
C THR A 50 11.71 -8.92 -6.55
N VAL A 51 10.91 -9.64 -5.76
CA VAL A 51 9.62 -9.16 -5.24
C VAL A 51 9.80 -7.94 -4.35
N ASP A 52 10.80 -7.94 -3.46
CA ASP A 52 11.10 -6.79 -2.60
C ASP A 52 11.46 -5.54 -3.41
N LYS A 53 12.41 -5.65 -4.35
CA LYS A 53 12.84 -4.54 -5.20
C LYS A 53 11.68 -4.00 -6.07
N LEU A 54 10.85 -4.87 -6.63
CA LEU A 54 9.66 -4.46 -7.38
C LEU A 54 8.62 -3.79 -6.48
N THR A 55 8.43 -4.30 -5.27
CA THR A 55 7.55 -3.67 -4.27
C THR A 55 8.08 -2.30 -3.85
N LYS A 56 9.40 -2.12 -3.77
CA LYS A 56 10.01 -0.84 -3.44
C LYS A 56 9.85 0.20 -4.57
N LEU A 57 9.95 -0.23 -5.82
CA LEU A 57 9.82 0.64 -7.00
C LEU A 57 8.36 0.98 -7.34
N PHE A 58 7.48 -0.01 -7.27
CA PHE A 58 6.11 0.07 -7.81
C PHE A 58 5.03 -0.16 -6.75
N GLY A 59 5.41 -0.51 -5.53
CA GLY A 59 4.48 -0.66 -4.44
C GLY A 59 3.90 0.68 -3.98
N PRO A 60 2.97 0.63 -3.01
CA PRO A 60 2.34 1.83 -2.49
C PRO A 60 3.38 2.80 -1.93
N LYS A 61 3.46 4.01 -2.49
CA LYS A 61 4.36 5.07 -2.00
C LYS A 61 3.94 5.65 -0.65
N GLN A 62 2.72 5.34 -0.21
CA GLN A 62 2.16 5.79 1.06
C GLN A 62 2.27 4.69 2.11
N THR A 63 2.63 5.08 3.33
CA THR A 63 2.63 4.18 4.48
C THR A 63 1.23 3.63 4.76
N LEU A 64 1.16 2.47 5.42
CA LEU A 64 -0.14 1.85 5.76
C LEU A 64 -0.98 2.76 6.66
N ILE A 65 -0.37 3.43 7.65
CA ILE A 65 -1.08 4.36 8.53
C ILE A 65 -1.68 5.54 7.75
N ARG A 66 -0.97 6.03 6.73
CA ARG A 66 -1.46 7.11 5.87
C ARG A 66 -2.66 6.66 5.04
N ARG A 67 -2.62 5.46 4.46
CA ARG A 67 -3.77 4.89 3.74
C ARG A 67 -4.99 4.73 4.65
N ARG A 68 -4.80 4.25 5.89
CA ARG A 68 -5.87 4.13 6.91
C ARG A 68 -6.46 5.48 7.29
N PHE A 69 -5.61 6.49 7.48
CA PHE A 69 -6.04 7.84 7.76
C PHE A 69 -6.84 8.45 6.58
N GLU A 70 -6.34 8.31 5.35
CA GLU A 70 -7.03 8.76 4.13
C GLU A 70 -8.33 7.99 3.84
N PHE A 71 -8.48 6.76 4.35
CA PHE A 71 -9.74 6.04 4.34
C PHE A 71 -10.78 6.76 5.21
N LEU A 72 -10.45 7.11 6.45
CA LEU A 72 -11.36 7.80 7.37
C LEU A 72 -11.74 9.22 6.91
N GLN A 73 -10.86 9.90 6.17
CA GLN A 73 -11.15 11.20 5.57
C GLN A 73 -12.01 11.12 4.30
N SER A 74 -12.52 9.94 3.92
CA SER A 74 -13.31 9.80 2.69
C SER A 74 -14.66 10.47 2.83
N THR A 75 -14.91 11.46 1.98
CA THR A 75 -16.20 12.17 1.89
C THR A 75 -16.93 11.82 0.60
N CYS A 76 -18.26 11.79 0.68
CA CYS A 76 -19.12 11.68 -0.49
C CYS A 76 -19.20 13.05 -1.16
N GLU A 77 -19.14 13.06 -2.49
CA GLU A 77 -19.40 14.28 -3.25
C GLU A 77 -20.85 14.74 -3.06
N PRO A 78 -21.13 16.05 -3.17
CA PRO A 78 -22.49 16.56 -3.14
C PRO A 78 -23.36 15.99 -4.26
N LEU A 79 -24.66 15.88 -4.00
CA LEU A 79 -25.63 15.58 -5.04
C LEU A 79 -25.64 16.70 -6.07
N THR A 80 -25.68 16.34 -7.36
CA THR A 80 -25.89 17.29 -8.45
C THR A 80 -27.10 16.88 -9.26
N THR A 81 -27.65 17.80 -10.06
CA THR A 81 -28.81 17.54 -10.92
C THR A 81 -28.54 16.45 -11.97
N SER A 82 -27.28 16.25 -12.37
CA SER A 82 -26.88 15.30 -13.41
C SER A 82 -26.23 14.02 -12.88
N HIS A 83 -25.89 13.94 -11.58
CA HIS A 83 -25.11 12.83 -11.05
C HIS A 83 -25.43 12.54 -9.58
N VAL A 84 -25.70 11.25 -9.31
CA VAL A 84 -25.91 10.68 -7.97
C VAL A 84 -24.65 9.90 -7.55
N PRO A 85 -23.85 10.41 -6.60
CA PRO A 85 -22.50 9.88 -6.36
C PRO A 85 -22.45 8.60 -5.51
N TYR A 86 -23.56 8.15 -4.92
CA TYR A 86 -23.55 7.09 -3.90
C TYR A 86 -22.94 5.77 -4.34
N ARG A 87 -23.23 5.31 -5.57
CA ARG A 87 -22.66 4.06 -6.10
C ARG A 87 -21.14 4.18 -6.29
N ALA A 88 -20.70 5.27 -6.90
CA ALA A 88 -19.27 5.55 -7.10
C ALA A 88 -18.55 5.69 -5.76
N PHE A 89 -19.17 6.39 -4.80
CA PHE A 89 -18.66 6.53 -3.44
C PHE A 89 -18.56 5.20 -2.70
N SER A 90 -19.59 4.35 -2.77
CA SER A 90 -19.55 3.00 -2.18
C SER A 90 -18.40 2.16 -2.74
N ASN A 91 -18.19 2.19 -4.06
CA ASN A 91 -17.09 1.49 -4.70
C ASN A 91 -15.73 2.05 -4.27
N LYS A 92 -15.61 3.38 -4.15
CA LYS A 92 -14.40 4.06 -3.63
C LYS A 92 -14.10 3.64 -2.19
N ILE A 93 -15.12 3.56 -1.33
CA ILE A 93 -14.98 3.10 0.06
C ILE A 93 -14.50 1.65 0.11
N LYS A 94 -15.14 0.74 -0.63
CA LYS A 94 -14.73 -0.68 -0.68
C LYS A 94 -13.28 -0.82 -1.11
N LYS A 95 -12.88 -0.12 -2.17
CA LYS A 95 -11.49 -0.13 -2.65
C LYS A 95 -10.53 0.40 -1.58
N LYS A 96 -10.79 1.58 -1.02
CA LYS A 96 -9.93 2.17 0.02
C LYS A 96 -9.85 1.31 1.28
N PHE A 97 -10.92 0.59 1.64
CA PHE A 97 -10.95 -0.28 2.81
C PHE A 97 -9.96 -1.44 2.67
N GLU A 98 -9.95 -2.11 1.51
CA GLU A 98 -8.98 -3.16 1.21
C GLU A 98 -7.56 -2.57 1.04
N ASP A 99 -7.42 -1.47 0.30
CA ASP A 99 -6.13 -0.80 0.11
C ASP A 99 -5.50 -0.34 1.44
N ALA A 100 -6.30 -0.04 2.47
CA ALA A 100 -5.82 0.38 3.78
C ALA A 100 -5.69 -0.77 4.79
N SER A 101 -5.98 -2.02 4.40
CA SER A 101 -6.00 -3.18 5.30
C SER A 101 -6.79 -2.90 6.58
N MET A 102 -8.00 -2.33 6.42
CA MET A 102 -8.83 -1.88 7.55
C MET A 102 -9.35 -3.04 8.41
N LYS A 103 -9.35 -4.27 7.88
CA LYS A 103 -9.70 -5.50 8.63
C LYS A 103 -8.71 -5.78 9.77
N ASP A 104 -7.46 -5.36 9.60
CA ASP A 104 -6.34 -5.65 10.51
C ASP A 104 -5.98 -4.42 11.37
N VAL A 105 -6.95 -3.56 11.66
CA VAL A 105 -6.78 -2.42 12.55
C VAL A 105 -7.28 -2.84 13.93
N ASP A 106 -6.37 -2.83 14.91
CA ASP A 106 -6.72 -3.00 16.31
C ASP A 106 -7.50 -1.79 16.85
N ASP A 107 -8.24 -2.02 17.93
CA ASP A 107 -9.16 -1.04 18.52
C ASP A 107 -8.45 0.27 18.91
N ASP A 108 -7.23 0.20 19.43
CA ASP A 108 -6.50 1.39 19.90
C ASP A 108 -5.95 2.20 18.74
N SER A 109 -5.38 1.54 17.72
CA SER A 109 -5.03 2.18 16.46
C SER A 109 -6.23 2.85 15.81
N LEU A 110 -7.41 2.21 15.83
CA LEU A 110 -8.63 2.78 15.25
C LEU A 110 -9.05 4.04 16.02
N LYS A 111 -9.08 4.01 17.36
CA LYS A 111 -9.39 5.18 18.20
C LYS A 111 -8.43 6.34 17.90
N CYS A 112 -7.13 6.08 17.82
CA CYS A 112 -6.13 7.10 17.48
C CYS A 112 -6.35 7.68 16.08
N LEU A 113 -6.62 6.83 15.08
CA LEU A 113 -6.89 7.27 13.72
C LEU A 113 -8.16 8.12 13.62
N VAL A 114 -9.23 7.73 14.32
CA VAL A 114 -10.48 8.49 14.40
C VAL A 114 -10.23 9.84 15.06
N PHE A 115 -9.53 9.87 16.19
CA PHE A 115 -9.14 11.10 16.87
C PHE A 115 -8.39 12.06 15.93
N LEU A 116 -7.36 11.56 15.24
CA LEU A 116 -6.59 12.36 14.28
C LEU A 116 -7.43 12.85 13.10
N SER A 117 -8.36 12.02 12.61
CA SER A 117 -9.24 12.41 11.49
C SER A 117 -10.20 13.52 11.88
N GLY A 118 -10.58 13.59 13.16
CA GLY A 118 -11.43 14.63 13.74
C GLY A 118 -10.72 15.98 13.91
N LEU A 119 -9.39 16.02 13.96
CA LEU A 119 -8.60 17.26 14.03
C LEU A 119 -8.61 17.97 12.67
N THR A 120 -9.75 18.53 12.27
CA THR A 120 -9.96 19.13 10.94
C THR A 120 -9.46 20.57 10.82
N ASP A 121 -9.24 21.26 11.95
CA ASP A 121 -8.73 22.63 11.99
C ASP A 121 -7.36 22.73 11.27
N PRO A 122 -7.21 23.63 10.28
CA PRO A 122 -5.95 23.83 9.56
C PRO A 122 -4.75 24.17 10.45
N SER A 123 -4.97 24.87 11.57
CA SER A 123 -3.91 25.23 12.54
C SER A 123 -3.29 24.02 13.24
N LEU A 124 -4.00 22.88 13.26
CA LEU A 124 -3.53 21.63 13.86
C LEU A 124 -2.82 20.71 12.86
N SER A 125 -2.59 21.17 11.63
CA SER A 125 -1.99 20.35 10.56
C SER A 125 -0.63 19.76 10.94
N ASP A 126 0.25 20.57 11.55
CA ASP A 126 1.58 20.11 12.01
C ASP A 126 1.47 19.10 13.16
N VAL A 127 0.58 19.34 14.13
CA VAL A 127 0.33 18.42 15.25
C VAL A 127 -0.17 17.07 14.72
N ARG A 128 -1.13 17.10 13.79
CA ARG A 128 -1.69 15.92 13.15
C ARG A 128 -0.62 15.14 12.38
N LEU A 129 0.26 15.82 11.64
CA LEU A 129 1.37 15.18 10.93
C LEU A 129 2.34 14.50 11.89
N ARG A 130 2.73 15.16 12.99
CA ARG A 130 3.62 14.60 14.00
C ARG A 130 3.04 13.37 14.68
N LEU A 131 1.75 13.41 15.03
CA LEU A 131 1.06 12.27 15.63
C LEU A 131 0.92 11.09 14.65
N LEU A 132 0.63 11.38 13.38
CA LEU A 132 0.54 10.35 12.35
C LEU A 132 1.90 9.67 12.09
N ASN A 133 3.00 10.43 12.11
CA ASN A 133 4.36 9.87 12.02
C ASN A 133 4.69 9.01 13.25
N ARG A 134 4.28 9.42 14.45
CA ARG A 134 4.45 8.60 15.67
C ARG A 134 3.71 7.26 15.57
N LEU A 135 2.48 7.26 15.04
CA LEU A 135 1.72 6.03 14.80
C LEU A 135 2.37 5.13 13.73
N ASN A 136 3.14 5.71 12.80
CA ASN A 136 3.89 4.93 11.82
C ASN A 136 5.05 4.18 12.48
N CYS A 137 5.83 4.83 13.35
CA CYS A 137 6.99 4.24 14.00
C CYS A 137 6.62 3.13 15.00
N LEU A 138 5.53 3.29 15.76
CA LEU A 138 5.08 2.30 16.77
C LEU A 138 4.75 0.92 16.18
N LYS A 139 4.53 0.83 14.86
CA LYS A 139 4.24 -0.43 14.17
C LYS A 139 5.47 -1.09 13.53
N GLU A 140 6.61 -0.40 13.46
CA GLU A 140 7.87 -0.98 13.00
C GLU A 140 8.63 -1.67 14.14
N ASP A 141 8.41 -1.27 15.39
CA ASP A 141 9.07 -1.87 16.58
C ASP A 141 8.54 -3.27 16.95
N ASP A 142 7.33 -3.65 16.48
CA ASP A 142 6.71 -4.95 16.80
C ASP A 142 6.98 -6.02 15.73
N ALA A 143 7.73 -5.68 14.68
CA ALA A 143 8.03 -6.54 13.53
C ALA A 143 9.49 -7.06 13.50
N SER A 144 10.17 -7.10 14.65
CA SER A 144 11.51 -7.68 14.75
C SER A 144 11.45 -8.97 15.58
N PRO A 145 11.64 -10.17 14.99
CA PRO A 145 11.95 -11.36 15.76
C PRO A 145 13.47 -11.42 16.07
N PRO A 146 13.86 -12.08 17.19
CA PRO A 146 15.25 -12.38 17.51
C PRO A 146 15.89 -13.38 16.54
#